data_AF-A0AAN9B3H9-F1
#
_entry.id   AF-A0AAN9B3H9-F1
#
_cell.length_a   1.000
_cell.length_b   1.000
_cell.length_c   1.000
_cell.angle_alpha   90.00
_cell.angle_beta   90.00
_cell.angle_gamma   90.00
#
_symmetry.space_group_name_H-M   'P 1'
#
loop_
_entity.id
_entity.type
_entity.pdbx_description
1 polymer ?
#
loop_
_entity_poly.entity_id
_entity_poly.type
_entity_poly.pdbx_seq_one_letter_code
_entity_poly.pdbx_strand_id
1 'polypeptide(L)'
;MAARNTQQTDADDWRQIVTSLYPDALTRTYCVPPVQFNRVPYVRGTVPGTGLSVHVLQPLPSARPFHTALSTKPEGWTVPQHMWAEEPGPHLPPVRMQESDLRDDFAQNHVMLNLHELGDSRHEAMFILSQLQFGSYLNEPAYAAAAAQLPRPKDLPLDRQGDFDFLLFHRQHGILVGELKSLEKNNTDDRNLAQKVEKAVKQLDKSERVVSHLVSDIGSGMTVKKTLFLPYVSSAQLERVLDNDEQLEQAVCQSLGAANAAEAVQLCCCSDQLSQPASYWHVTPAVLSQLSTWWQHRMACTVDARLTDQLYLDIVARFVGPATTVSVPCYNGVRVEVRTAGQAVAELGRRLALLVLTLQQLGLMNRDPPLVYITGAPGTGKTVVLVLQGVRWLRQGYDVHVLSTWYNALAVSTSITQQLEMSLSAGPTPSLTPGSVSYHLYDFWNREGDVDQAVTDLVACVNNGHLHVLIDEVSFDSRFVCGIRV
;
A
#
# COMPACT_ATOMS: atom_id res chain seq x y z
N MET A 1 -42.56 -30.47 11.63
CA MET A 1 -41.50 -29.49 11.94
C MET A 1 -40.96 -28.98 10.62
N ALA A 2 -41.33 -27.75 10.27
CA ALA A 2 -41.16 -27.17 8.94
C ALA A 2 -39.68 -26.95 8.60
N ALA A 3 -39.33 -27.20 7.34
CA ALA A 3 -38.05 -26.80 6.75
C ALA A 3 -37.89 -25.29 6.93
N ARG A 4 -36.97 -24.89 7.82
CA ARG A 4 -36.46 -23.52 7.85
C ARG A 4 -35.78 -23.27 6.52
N ASN A 5 -36.14 -22.16 5.88
CA ASN A 5 -35.73 -21.79 4.54
C ASN A 5 -34.21 -21.56 4.52
N THR A 6 -33.45 -22.38 3.79
CA THR A 6 -31.97 -22.42 3.79
C THR A 6 -31.34 -21.07 3.40
N GLN A 7 -32.06 -20.24 2.65
CA GLN A 7 -31.62 -18.89 2.28
C GLN A 7 -31.59 -17.92 3.46
N GLN A 8 -32.50 -18.08 4.42
CA GLN A 8 -32.58 -17.17 5.56
C GLN A 8 -31.49 -17.49 6.59
N THR A 9 -31.14 -18.77 6.73
CA THR A 9 -30.03 -19.20 7.59
C THR A 9 -28.68 -18.70 7.09
N ASP A 10 -28.40 -18.75 5.79
CA ASP A 10 -27.10 -18.30 5.25
C ASP A 10 -26.92 -16.77 5.35
N ALA A 11 -28.00 -15.99 5.15
CA ALA A 11 -27.97 -14.54 5.32
C ALA A 11 -27.84 -14.12 6.79
N ASP A 12 -28.49 -14.84 7.71
CA ASP A 12 -28.33 -14.68 9.16
C ASP A 12 -26.88 -14.96 9.58
N ASP A 13 -26.27 -16.01 9.01
CA ASP A 13 -24.88 -16.37 9.28
C ASP A 13 -23.90 -15.29 8.79
N TRP A 14 -24.14 -14.70 7.61
CA TRP A 14 -23.29 -13.60 7.09
C TRP A 14 -23.38 -12.35 7.96
N ARG A 15 -24.59 -11.99 8.41
CA ARG A 15 -24.80 -10.88 9.36
C ARG A 15 -24.04 -11.13 10.66
N GLN A 16 -24.13 -12.34 11.21
CA GLN A 16 -23.43 -12.69 12.44
C GLN A 16 -21.90 -12.55 12.30
N ILE A 17 -21.35 -12.99 11.16
CA ILE A 17 -19.92 -12.81 10.86
C ILE A 17 -19.56 -11.32 10.78
N VAL A 18 -20.37 -10.50 10.09
CA VAL A 18 -20.15 -9.05 10.00
C VAL A 18 -20.19 -8.40 11.37
N THR A 19 -21.17 -8.72 12.22
CA THR A 19 -21.24 -8.19 13.59
C THR A 19 -20.06 -8.66 14.44
N SER A 20 -19.52 -9.86 14.20
CA SER A 20 -18.30 -10.31 14.88
C SER A 20 -17.05 -9.55 14.43
N LEU A 21 -16.94 -9.20 13.15
CA LEU A 21 -15.80 -8.47 12.59
C LEU A 21 -15.87 -6.96 12.88
N TYR A 22 -17.09 -6.43 12.97
CA TYR A 22 -17.43 -5.01 13.12
C TYR A 22 -18.51 -4.85 14.21
N PRO A 23 -18.14 -5.00 15.50
CA PRO A 23 -19.10 -4.99 16.60
C PRO A 23 -19.86 -3.66 16.73
N ASP A 24 -19.26 -2.56 16.25
CA ASP A 24 -19.83 -1.22 16.28
C ASP A 24 -20.39 -0.78 14.91
N ALA A 25 -20.76 -1.73 14.03
CA ALA A 25 -21.23 -1.45 12.67
C ALA A 25 -22.40 -0.45 12.59
N LEU A 26 -23.20 -0.35 13.65
CA LEU A 26 -24.35 0.56 13.75
C LEU A 26 -24.02 1.93 14.38
N THR A 27 -22.79 2.14 14.85
CA THR A 27 -22.41 3.36 15.58
C THR A 27 -21.09 3.99 15.12
N ARG A 28 -20.28 3.28 14.33
CA ARG A 28 -18.95 3.75 13.89
C ARG A 28 -18.76 3.68 12.39
N THR A 29 -17.76 4.43 11.94
CA THR A 29 -17.24 4.36 10.58
C THR A 29 -16.19 3.27 10.46
N TYR A 30 -16.22 2.52 9.36
CA TYR A 30 -15.24 1.50 9.01
C TYR A 30 -14.79 1.67 7.56
N CYS A 31 -13.47 1.69 7.34
CA CYS A 31 -12.89 1.56 6.00
C CYS A 31 -12.58 0.10 5.69
N VAL A 32 -12.87 -0.33 4.46
CA VAL A 32 -12.57 -1.68 3.99
C VAL A 32 -11.91 -1.59 2.60
N PRO A 33 -10.59 -1.87 2.48
CA PRO A 33 -9.67 -2.24 3.56
C PRO A 33 -9.46 -1.11 4.57
N PRO A 34 -9.08 -1.43 5.82
CA PRO A 34 -8.91 -0.44 6.91
C PRO A 34 -7.63 0.40 6.78
N VAL A 35 -6.69 -0.02 5.92
CA VAL A 35 -5.52 0.76 5.55
C VAL A 35 -5.29 0.60 4.05
N GLN A 36 -4.86 1.69 3.40
CA GLN A 36 -4.47 1.62 2.00
C GLN A 36 -3.09 1.01 1.86
N PHE A 37 -2.95 0.04 0.96
CA PHE A 37 -1.65 -0.52 0.60
C PHE A 37 -1.24 0.00 -0.77
N ASN A 38 -0.30 0.93 -0.77
CA ASN A 38 0.29 1.41 -2.02
C ASN A 38 1.03 0.26 -2.71
N ARG A 39 0.88 0.22 -4.02
CA ARG A 39 1.67 -0.69 -4.84
C ARG A 39 3.13 -0.22 -4.83
N VAL A 40 4.08 -1.13 -4.70
CA VAL A 40 5.52 -0.81 -4.73
C VAL A 40 6.23 -1.76 -5.69
N PRO A 41 7.06 -1.27 -6.64
CA PRO A 41 7.60 -2.11 -7.70
C PRO A 41 8.84 -2.85 -7.17
N TYR A 42 8.67 -4.12 -6.86
CA TYR A 42 9.77 -5.00 -6.48
C TYR A 42 9.98 -6.08 -7.53
N VAL A 43 11.23 -6.51 -7.70
CA VAL A 43 11.56 -7.79 -8.31
C VAL A 43 12.26 -8.66 -7.29
N ARG A 44 12.06 -9.99 -7.37
CA ARG A 44 12.88 -10.92 -6.60
C ARG A 44 14.27 -10.96 -7.20
N GLY A 45 15.27 -10.90 -6.33
CA GLY A 45 16.68 -11.10 -6.66
C GLY A 45 17.33 -12.00 -5.62
N THR A 46 18.61 -12.30 -5.84
CA THR A 46 19.43 -13.04 -4.89
C THR A 46 20.69 -12.25 -4.60
N VAL A 47 21.12 -12.26 -3.34
CA VAL A 47 22.42 -11.73 -2.98
C VAL A 47 23.51 -12.69 -3.49
N PRO A 48 24.49 -12.21 -4.28
CA PRO A 48 25.57 -13.06 -4.76
C PRO A 48 26.39 -13.66 -3.60
N GLY A 49 26.83 -14.89 -3.78
CA GLY A 49 27.68 -15.59 -2.80
C GLY A 49 26.96 -16.05 -1.52
N THR A 50 25.76 -15.53 -1.22
CA THR A 50 24.96 -16.01 -0.08
C THR A 50 23.79 -16.88 -0.53
N GLY A 51 23.22 -16.68 -1.73
CA GLY A 51 21.98 -17.34 -2.13
C GLY A 51 20.75 -16.84 -1.37
N LEU A 52 20.87 -15.76 -0.59
CA LEU A 52 19.75 -15.16 0.12
C LEU A 52 18.82 -14.47 -0.88
N SER A 53 17.53 -14.82 -0.83
CA SER A 53 16.49 -14.15 -1.60
C SER A 53 16.21 -12.76 -1.04
N VAL A 54 16.14 -11.76 -1.91
CA VAL A 54 15.88 -10.37 -1.58
C VAL A 54 14.85 -9.76 -2.51
N HIS A 55 14.18 -8.72 -2.03
CA HIS A 55 13.33 -7.87 -2.86
C HIS A 55 14.15 -6.66 -3.32
N VAL A 56 14.15 -6.39 -4.62
CA VAL A 56 14.89 -5.28 -5.19
C VAL A 56 13.92 -4.22 -5.66
N LEU A 57 14.00 -3.04 -5.05
CA LEU A 57 13.18 -1.89 -5.43
C LEU A 57 13.56 -1.43 -6.85
N GLN A 58 12.55 -1.35 -7.73
CA GLN A 58 12.73 -0.87 -9.09
C GLN A 58 12.56 0.65 -9.17
N PRO A 59 13.37 1.35 -9.99
CA PRO A 59 13.17 2.75 -10.29
C PRO A 59 11.79 2.97 -10.93
N LEU A 60 11.17 4.10 -10.60
CA LEU A 60 9.97 4.52 -11.31
C LEU A 60 10.32 4.95 -12.74
N PRO A 61 9.43 4.72 -13.73
CA PRO A 61 9.68 5.00 -15.14
C PRO A 61 10.13 6.44 -15.47
N SER A 62 9.92 7.40 -14.56
CA SER A 62 10.18 8.83 -14.76
C SER A 62 11.05 9.48 -13.68
N ALA A 63 11.64 8.71 -12.75
CA ALA A 63 12.63 9.26 -11.84
C ALA A 63 13.83 9.72 -12.69
N ARG A 64 13.85 11.02 -13.05
CA ARG A 64 15.03 11.66 -13.62
C ARG A 64 16.19 11.28 -12.69
N PRO A 65 17.24 10.64 -13.20
CA PRO A 65 18.36 10.28 -12.35
C PRO A 65 18.89 11.59 -11.78
N PHE A 66 18.88 11.70 -10.44
CA PHE A 66 19.83 12.62 -9.82
C PHE A 66 21.19 12.19 -10.33
N HIS A 67 21.80 13.07 -11.12
CA HIS A 67 23.06 12.81 -11.79
C HIS A 67 24.11 12.38 -10.75
N THR A 68 24.54 11.13 -10.82
CA THR A 68 25.96 10.81 -10.93
C THR A 68 26.10 9.47 -11.64
N ALA A 69 27.03 9.43 -12.59
CA ALA A 69 27.11 8.47 -13.67
C ALA A 69 27.20 7.00 -13.21
N LEU A 70 26.47 6.13 -13.91
CA LEU A 70 26.96 4.91 -14.58
C LEU A 70 25.77 4.21 -15.25
N SER A 71 25.42 4.71 -16.44
CA SER A 71 24.57 3.97 -17.37
C SER A 71 25.41 2.86 -18.00
N THR A 72 25.27 1.65 -17.48
CA THR A 72 25.53 0.42 -18.25
C THR A 72 24.46 -0.58 -17.84
N LYS A 73 23.68 -1.05 -18.82
CA LYS A 73 22.90 -2.28 -18.64
C LYS A 73 23.92 -3.40 -18.38
N PRO A 74 23.81 -4.18 -17.29
CA PRO A 74 24.61 -5.38 -17.19
C PRO A 74 23.97 -6.40 -18.14
N GLU A 75 24.67 -6.75 -19.22
CA GLU A 75 24.42 -7.98 -19.96
C GLU A 75 24.77 -9.16 -19.05
N GLY A 76 23.91 -10.19 -19.01
CA GLY A 76 24.20 -11.44 -18.27
C GLY A 76 23.27 -11.81 -17.12
N TRP A 77 22.07 -11.24 -17.01
CA TRP A 77 21.09 -11.65 -16.00
C TRP A 77 20.43 -12.99 -16.36
N THR A 78 20.84 -14.07 -15.71
CA THR A 78 20.03 -15.30 -15.60
C THR A 78 19.43 -15.36 -14.21
N VAL A 79 18.11 -15.36 -14.11
CA VAL A 79 17.34 -15.61 -12.89
C VAL A 79 17.51 -17.09 -12.52
N PRO A 80 18.16 -17.45 -11.41
CA PRO A 80 18.13 -18.83 -10.95
C PRO A 80 16.72 -19.13 -10.43
N GLN A 81 16.05 -20.05 -11.09
CA GLN A 81 14.95 -20.77 -10.46
C GLN A 81 15.55 -21.64 -9.34
N HIS A 82 14.74 -22.02 -8.35
CA HIS A 82 15.00 -23.00 -7.26
C HIS A 82 15.87 -22.60 -6.04
N MET A 83 15.34 -22.98 -4.85
CA MET A 83 15.89 -23.02 -3.47
C MET A 83 15.85 -21.72 -2.64
N TRP A 84 15.07 -21.48 -1.57
CA TRP A 84 14.06 -22.16 -0.69
C TRP A 84 13.13 -21.01 -0.20
N ALA A 85 11.82 -21.08 0.06
CA ALA A 85 10.87 -22.15 0.33
C ALA A 85 9.63 -22.02 -0.58
N GLU A 86 8.92 -23.14 -0.74
CA GLU A 86 7.69 -23.27 -1.52
C GLU A 86 6.57 -22.38 -0.94
N GLU A 87 6.17 -21.35 -1.69
CA GLU A 87 4.74 -21.01 -1.75
C GLU A 87 4.16 -21.68 -3.01
N PRO A 88 3.04 -22.42 -2.91
CA PRO A 88 2.40 -23.02 -4.06
C PRO A 88 1.66 -21.93 -4.83
N GLY A 89 2.30 -21.37 -5.86
CA GLY A 89 1.66 -20.43 -6.76
C GLY A 89 2.39 -20.34 -8.09
N PRO A 90 1.68 -20.27 -9.23
CA PRO A 90 2.31 -20.12 -10.54
C PRO A 90 3.16 -18.84 -10.52
N HIS A 91 4.38 -18.93 -11.07
CA HIS A 91 5.27 -17.79 -11.29
C HIS A 91 4.56 -16.76 -12.19
N LEU A 92 3.79 -15.86 -11.58
CA LEU A 92 3.23 -14.71 -12.27
C LEU A 92 4.39 -13.78 -12.64
N PRO A 93 4.43 -13.28 -13.90
CA PRO A 93 5.42 -12.29 -14.28
C PRO A 93 5.31 -11.06 -13.36
N PRO A 94 6.43 -10.39 -13.04
CA PRO A 94 6.40 -9.19 -12.20
C PRO A 94 5.44 -8.16 -12.81
N VAL A 95 4.49 -7.69 -12.01
CA VAL A 95 3.49 -6.72 -12.45
C VAL A 95 4.23 -5.46 -12.90
N ARG A 96 4.13 -5.13 -14.20
CA ARG A 96 4.64 -3.85 -14.73
C ARG A 96 3.75 -2.75 -14.21
N MET A 97 4.26 -1.94 -13.30
CA MET A 97 3.55 -0.80 -12.75
C MET A 97 3.88 0.48 -13.49
N GLN A 98 2.85 1.30 -13.69
CA GLN A 98 2.96 2.62 -14.30
C GLN A 98 2.96 3.70 -13.21
N GLU A 99 3.41 4.91 -13.55
CA GLU A 99 3.38 6.03 -12.60
C GLU A 99 1.94 6.46 -12.28
N SER A 100 1.02 6.29 -13.22
CA SER A 100 -0.42 6.49 -13.00
C SER A 100 -0.94 5.61 -11.87
N ASP A 101 -0.45 4.37 -11.75
CA ASP A 101 -0.86 3.45 -10.69
C ASP A 101 -0.53 4.01 -9.29
N LEU A 102 0.69 4.54 -9.11
CA LEU A 102 1.07 5.14 -7.83
C LEU A 102 0.25 6.39 -7.53
N ARG A 103 0.01 7.21 -8.56
CA ARG A 103 -0.76 8.44 -8.43
C ARG A 103 -2.20 8.14 -8.01
N ASP A 104 -2.79 7.12 -8.60
CA ASP A 104 -4.13 6.63 -8.24
C ASP A 104 -4.13 6.11 -6.79
N ASP A 105 -3.12 5.36 -6.37
CA ASP A 105 -3.01 4.88 -4.98
C ASP A 105 -2.91 6.04 -3.97
N PHE A 106 -2.12 7.09 -4.28
CA PHE A 106 -2.02 8.29 -3.45
C PHE A 106 -3.35 9.07 -3.40
N ALA A 107 -4.00 9.27 -4.54
CA ALA A 107 -5.27 9.97 -4.63
C ALA A 107 -6.37 9.23 -3.85
N GLN A 108 -6.39 7.90 -3.95
CA GLN A 108 -7.34 7.07 -3.22
C GLN A 108 -7.09 7.12 -1.72
N ASN A 109 -5.83 6.98 -1.27
CA ASN A 109 -5.51 7.09 0.15
C ASN A 109 -5.89 8.48 0.70
N HIS A 110 -5.65 9.53 -0.07
CA HIS A 110 -5.98 10.90 0.29
C HIS A 110 -7.48 11.07 0.52
N VAL A 111 -8.32 10.62 -0.42
CA VAL A 111 -9.78 10.68 -0.28
C VAL A 111 -10.26 9.79 0.87
N MET A 112 -9.74 8.56 0.97
CA MET A 112 -10.15 7.59 2.00
C MET A 112 -9.92 8.13 3.41
N LEU A 113 -8.74 8.72 3.68
CA LEU A 113 -8.43 9.32 4.98
C LEU A 113 -9.34 10.49 5.33
N ASN A 114 -9.67 11.35 4.36
CA ASN A 114 -10.60 12.47 4.62
C ASN A 114 -12.01 11.96 4.91
N LEU A 115 -12.49 10.95 4.19
CA LEU A 115 -13.80 10.35 4.44
C LEU A 115 -13.86 9.60 5.78
N HIS A 116 -12.78 8.93 6.17
CA HIS A 116 -12.66 8.29 7.49
C HIS A 116 -12.78 9.33 8.61
N GLU A 117 -11.99 10.41 8.54
CA GLU A 117 -12.04 11.49 9.53
C GLU A 117 -13.40 12.21 9.57
N LEU A 118 -14.08 12.35 8.41
CA LEU A 118 -15.45 12.84 8.36
C LEU A 118 -16.40 11.93 9.16
N GLY A 119 -16.36 10.62 8.91
CA GLY A 119 -17.22 9.66 9.59
C GLY A 119 -16.95 9.60 11.10
N ASP A 120 -15.68 9.57 11.49
CA ASP A 120 -15.24 9.53 12.89
C ASP A 120 -15.64 10.80 13.66
N SER A 121 -15.42 11.98 13.08
CA SER A 121 -15.78 13.25 13.71
C SER A 121 -17.29 13.45 13.88
N ARG A 122 -18.11 12.78 13.07
CA ARG A 122 -19.58 12.84 13.14
C ARG A 122 -20.18 11.74 14.00
N HIS A 123 -19.39 10.75 14.41
CA HIS A 123 -19.87 9.53 15.10
C HIS A 123 -21.02 8.85 14.34
N GLU A 124 -20.91 8.84 13.01
CA GLU A 124 -21.91 8.27 12.11
C GLU A 124 -21.51 6.84 11.71
N ALA A 125 -22.53 5.99 11.54
CA ALA A 125 -22.36 4.61 11.15
C ALA A 125 -22.25 4.49 9.63
N MET A 126 -21.04 4.15 9.18
CA MET A 126 -20.70 4.16 7.76
C MET A 126 -19.70 3.05 7.42
N PHE A 127 -19.89 2.38 6.29
CA PHE A 127 -18.83 1.58 5.67
C PHE A 127 -18.33 2.27 4.41
N ILE A 128 -17.01 2.46 4.32
CA ILE A 128 -16.32 3.06 3.18
C ILE A 128 -15.48 1.97 2.53
N LEU A 129 -15.97 1.43 1.42
CA LEU A 129 -15.24 0.44 0.62
C LEU A 129 -14.48 1.15 -0.48
N SER A 130 -13.27 0.68 -0.77
CA SER A 130 -12.48 1.18 -1.91
C SER A 130 -11.92 0.04 -2.77
N GLN A 131 -11.78 0.29 -4.07
CA GLN A 131 -11.26 -0.66 -5.07
C GLN A 131 -11.97 -2.03 -5.12
N LEU A 132 -13.27 -2.09 -4.83
CA LEU A 132 -14.02 -3.35 -4.89
C LEU A 132 -14.27 -3.74 -6.35
N GLN A 133 -13.63 -4.82 -6.80
CA GLN A 133 -13.87 -5.36 -8.13
C GLN A 133 -15.26 -5.99 -8.21
N PHE A 134 -15.96 -5.78 -9.33
CA PHE A 134 -17.26 -6.41 -9.57
C PHE A 134 -17.16 -7.94 -9.50
N GLY A 135 -16.07 -8.49 -10.04
CA GLY A 135 -15.80 -9.93 -10.00
C GLY A 135 -15.51 -10.49 -8.61
N SER A 136 -15.23 -9.65 -7.60
CA SER A 136 -15.02 -10.08 -6.22
C SER A 136 -16.32 -10.15 -5.41
N TYR A 137 -17.39 -9.52 -5.89
CA TYR A 137 -18.69 -9.51 -5.23
C TYR A 137 -19.34 -10.90 -5.29
N LEU A 138 -19.65 -11.46 -4.11
CA LEU A 138 -20.29 -12.78 -3.94
C LEU A 138 -19.62 -13.91 -4.76
N ASN A 139 -18.29 -13.89 -4.80
CA ASN A 139 -17.48 -14.79 -5.62
C ASN A 139 -16.64 -15.79 -4.80
N GLU A 140 -16.73 -15.76 -3.48
CA GLU A 140 -16.00 -16.70 -2.63
C GLU A 140 -16.54 -18.14 -2.83
N PRO A 141 -15.70 -19.11 -3.27
CA PRO A 141 -16.15 -20.46 -3.60
C PRO A 141 -16.89 -21.17 -2.46
N ALA A 142 -16.48 -20.94 -1.21
CA ALA A 142 -17.11 -21.53 -0.03
C ALA A 142 -18.59 -21.14 0.13
N TYR A 143 -19.01 -20.01 -0.44
CA TYR A 143 -20.38 -19.49 -0.35
C TYR A 143 -21.12 -19.52 -1.70
N ALA A 144 -20.58 -20.21 -2.70
CA ALA A 144 -21.10 -20.18 -4.06
C ALA A 144 -22.58 -20.64 -4.17
N ALA A 145 -22.99 -21.64 -3.37
CA ALA A 145 -24.35 -22.14 -3.34
C ALA A 145 -25.35 -21.11 -2.79
N ALA A 146 -25.03 -20.51 -1.63
CA ALA A 146 -25.84 -19.45 -1.01
C ALA A 146 -25.95 -18.22 -1.93
N ALA A 147 -24.84 -17.84 -2.54
CA ALA A 147 -24.76 -16.70 -3.45
C ALA A 147 -25.38 -16.96 -4.83
N ALA A 148 -25.77 -18.19 -5.19
CA ALA A 148 -26.21 -18.52 -6.54
C ALA A 148 -27.53 -17.84 -6.94
N GLN A 149 -28.35 -17.49 -5.95
CA GLN A 149 -29.68 -16.91 -6.13
C GLN A 149 -29.69 -15.38 -5.95
N LEU A 150 -28.55 -14.78 -5.62
CA LEU A 150 -28.42 -13.35 -5.40
C LEU A 150 -28.03 -12.62 -6.70
N PRO A 151 -28.44 -11.36 -6.90
CA PRO A 151 -28.06 -10.59 -8.08
C PRO A 151 -26.54 -10.46 -8.18
N ARG A 152 -25.95 -10.64 -9.37
CA ARG A 152 -24.51 -10.57 -9.60
C ARG A 152 -24.17 -9.67 -10.78
N PRO A 153 -22.97 -9.07 -10.84
CA PRO A 153 -22.59 -8.21 -11.96
C PRO A 153 -22.63 -8.93 -13.32
N LYS A 154 -22.41 -10.24 -13.35
CA LYS A 154 -22.47 -11.07 -14.57
C LYS A 154 -23.87 -11.11 -15.21
N ASP A 155 -24.90 -10.78 -14.45
CA ASP A 155 -26.29 -10.76 -14.92
C ASP A 155 -26.59 -9.48 -15.73
N LEU A 156 -25.68 -8.49 -15.70
CA LEU A 156 -25.74 -7.28 -16.51
C LEU A 156 -24.95 -7.45 -17.83
N PRO A 157 -25.60 -7.35 -19.00
CA PRO A 157 -24.96 -7.66 -20.28
C PRO A 157 -23.84 -6.69 -20.69
N LEU A 158 -23.96 -5.40 -20.34
CA LEU A 158 -23.00 -4.35 -20.72
C LEU A 158 -21.98 -4.02 -19.62
N ASP A 159 -22.34 -4.24 -18.35
CA ASP A 159 -21.63 -3.66 -17.20
C ASP A 159 -20.96 -4.71 -16.27
N ARG A 160 -20.80 -5.96 -16.74
CA ARG A 160 -20.27 -7.09 -15.96
C ARG A 160 -18.83 -7.00 -15.45
N GLN A 161 -18.03 -6.07 -15.95
CA GLN A 161 -16.61 -5.92 -15.60
C GLN A 161 -16.32 -4.50 -15.13
N GLY A 162 -15.41 -4.35 -14.18
CA GLY A 162 -15.02 -3.08 -13.59
C GLY A 162 -14.90 -3.19 -12.09
N ASP A 163 -14.82 -2.04 -11.46
CA ASP A 163 -14.67 -1.87 -10.03
C ASP A 163 -15.34 -0.60 -9.53
N PHE A 164 -15.54 -0.57 -8.22
CA PHE A 164 -15.93 0.62 -7.49
C PHE A 164 -14.67 1.26 -6.93
N ASP A 165 -14.34 2.47 -7.38
CA ASP A 165 -13.30 3.28 -6.75
C ASP A 165 -13.65 3.54 -5.28
N PHE A 166 -14.88 4.02 -5.04
CA PHE A 166 -15.47 4.19 -3.72
C PHE A 166 -16.93 3.73 -3.69
N LEU A 167 -17.29 2.99 -2.64
CA LEU A 167 -18.66 2.60 -2.33
C LEU A 167 -18.92 2.81 -0.85
N LEU A 168 -19.85 3.71 -0.53
CA LEU A 168 -20.19 4.09 0.83
C LEU A 168 -21.60 3.61 1.18
N PHE A 169 -21.72 2.96 2.33
CA PHE A 169 -23.00 2.59 2.93
C PHE A 169 -23.18 3.39 4.21
N HIS A 170 -24.13 4.32 4.22
CA HIS A 170 -24.45 5.12 5.39
C HIS A 170 -25.77 4.66 6.01
N ARG A 171 -25.78 4.41 7.32
CA ARG A 171 -26.94 3.87 8.05
C ARG A 171 -28.23 4.69 7.87
N GLN A 172 -28.13 6.01 7.67
CA GLN A 172 -29.30 6.90 7.56
C GLN A 172 -29.53 7.51 6.17
N HIS A 173 -28.50 7.48 5.31
CA HIS A 173 -28.51 8.22 4.04
C HIS A 173 -28.42 7.33 2.80
N GLY A 174 -28.30 6.01 2.99
CA GLY A 174 -28.28 5.03 1.92
C GLY A 174 -26.90 4.85 1.32
N ILE A 175 -26.87 4.65 -0.01
CA ILE A 175 -25.66 4.30 -0.73
C ILE A 175 -25.11 5.52 -1.48
N LEU A 176 -23.80 5.71 -1.44
CA LEU A 176 -23.08 6.65 -2.29
C LEU A 176 -22.00 5.90 -3.07
N VAL A 177 -22.04 6.04 -4.40
CA VAL A 177 -21.00 5.59 -5.31
C VAL A 177 -20.12 6.78 -5.66
N GLY A 178 -18.80 6.58 -5.60
CA GLY A 178 -17.83 7.60 -5.97
C GLY A 178 -16.84 7.10 -7.01
N GLU A 179 -16.59 7.94 -8.01
CA GLU A 179 -15.55 7.71 -9.01
C GLU A 179 -14.38 8.68 -8.77
N LEU A 180 -13.16 8.16 -8.72
CA LEU A 180 -11.94 8.92 -8.48
C LEU A 180 -11.25 9.25 -9.82
N LYS A 181 -10.75 10.49 -9.93
CA LYS A 181 -9.78 10.83 -10.98
C LYS A 181 -8.58 11.57 -10.42
N SER A 182 -7.42 10.92 -10.47
CA SER A 182 -6.14 11.53 -10.12
C SER A 182 -5.62 12.36 -11.32
N LEU A 183 -5.74 13.69 -11.22
CA LEU A 183 -5.13 14.61 -12.19
C LEU A 183 -3.74 15.01 -11.74
N GLU A 184 -2.86 15.35 -12.69
CA GLU A 184 -1.54 15.86 -12.29
C GLU A 184 -1.71 17.18 -11.56
N LYS A 185 -0.95 17.34 -10.47
CA LYS A 185 -0.85 18.60 -9.75
C LYS A 185 -0.39 19.66 -10.76
N ASN A 186 -1.19 20.70 -10.97
CA ASN A 186 -0.99 21.78 -11.94
C ASN A 186 -1.28 21.43 -13.40
N ASN A 187 -2.07 20.39 -13.69
CA ASN A 187 -2.60 20.26 -15.04
C ASN A 187 -3.62 21.38 -15.29
N THR A 188 -3.15 22.49 -15.86
CA THR A 188 -3.97 23.61 -16.31
C THR A 188 -4.66 23.32 -17.65
N ASP A 189 -4.47 22.12 -18.22
CA ASP A 189 -5.13 21.72 -19.45
C ASP A 189 -6.59 21.35 -19.17
N ASP A 190 -7.45 22.35 -19.25
CA ASP A 190 -8.91 22.24 -19.12
C ASP A 190 -9.47 21.19 -20.10
N ARG A 191 -8.83 20.94 -21.26
CA ARG A 191 -9.26 19.90 -22.21
C ARG A 191 -8.96 18.49 -21.70
N ASN A 192 -7.81 18.28 -21.05
CA ASN A 192 -7.48 17.00 -20.43
C ASN A 192 -8.41 16.70 -19.26
N LEU A 193 -8.70 17.73 -18.45
CA LEU A 193 -9.68 17.64 -17.36
C LEU A 193 -11.07 17.27 -17.91
N ALA A 194 -11.56 17.97 -18.94
CA ALA A 194 -12.84 17.68 -19.58
C ALA A 194 -12.97 16.20 -20.01
N GLN A 195 -11.96 15.68 -20.74
CA GLN A 195 -11.95 14.29 -21.19
C GLN A 195 -11.95 13.27 -20.04
N LYS A 196 -11.29 13.59 -18.92
CA LYS A 196 -11.23 12.69 -17.76
C LYS A 196 -12.51 12.75 -16.94
N VAL A 197 -13.13 13.91 -16.80
CA VAL A 197 -14.47 14.07 -16.19
C VAL A 197 -15.52 13.32 -17.02
N GLU A 198 -15.48 13.45 -18.35
CA GLU A 198 -16.41 12.73 -19.24
C GLU A 198 -16.30 11.20 -19.05
N LYS A 199 -15.08 10.67 -18.95
CA LYS A 199 -14.85 9.24 -18.65
C LYS A 199 -15.34 8.87 -17.26
N ALA A 200 -15.08 9.72 -16.26
CA ALA A 200 -15.50 9.49 -14.89
C ALA A 200 -17.02 9.41 -14.77
N VAL A 201 -17.76 10.29 -15.45
CA VAL A 201 -19.22 10.24 -15.49
C VAL A 201 -19.74 8.91 -16.05
N LYS A 202 -19.17 8.44 -17.16
CA LYS A 202 -19.55 7.14 -17.75
C LYS A 202 -19.29 5.97 -16.81
N GLN A 203 -18.16 5.98 -16.09
CA GLN A 203 -17.82 4.97 -15.08
C GLN A 203 -18.73 5.07 -13.85
N LEU A 204 -19.04 6.28 -13.40
CA LEU A 204 -19.92 6.55 -12.28
C LEU A 204 -21.35 6.07 -12.53
N ASP A 205 -21.91 6.35 -13.72
CA ASP A 205 -23.24 5.86 -14.11
C ASP A 205 -23.28 4.34 -14.23
N LYS A 206 -22.18 3.73 -14.68
CA LYS A 206 -22.03 2.28 -14.70
C LYS A 206 -22.04 1.70 -13.28
N SER A 207 -21.26 2.27 -12.39
CA SER A 207 -21.18 1.84 -10.99
C SER A 207 -22.53 1.97 -10.27
N GLU A 208 -23.27 3.06 -10.51
CA GLU A 208 -24.64 3.20 -10.00
C GLU A 208 -25.57 2.09 -10.51
N ARG A 209 -25.60 1.82 -11.83
CA ARG A 209 -26.43 0.74 -12.39
C ARG A 209 -26.10 -0.62 -11.80
N VAL A 210 -24.80 -0.91 -11.62
CA VAL A 210 -24.36 -2.16 -11.01
C VAL A 210 -24.85 -2.25 -9.57
N VAL A 211 -24.57 -1.25 -8.72
CA VAL A 211 -25.02 -1.29 -7.31
C VAL A 211 -26.53 -1.40 -7.20
N SER A 212 -27.28 -0.60 -7.97
CA SER A 212 -28.74 -0.63 -8.02
C SER A 212 -29.27 -2.03 -8.37
N HIS A 213 -28.59 -2.76 -9.26
CA HIS A 213 -28.89 -4.16 -9.56
C HIS A 213 -28.53 -5.09 -8.38
N LEU A 214 -27.35 -4.96 -7.79
CA LEU A 214 -26.86 -5.82 -6.69
C LEU A 214 -27.71 -5.75 -5.42
N VAL A 215 -28.46 -4.66 -5.23
CA VAL A 215 -29.36 -4.47 -4.08
C VAL A 215 -30.84 -4.55 -4.47
N SER A 216 -31.17 -4.88 -5.72
CA SER A 216 -32.53 -4.79 -6.26
C SER A 216 -33.55 -5.69 -5.55
N ASP A 217 -33.10 -6.81 -4.99
CA ASP A 217 -33.91 -7.80 -4.27
C ASP A 217 -34.15 -7.46 -2.78
N ILE A 218 -33.33 -6.58 -2.17
CA ILE A 218 -33.47 -6.17 -0.76
C ILE A 218 -33.81 -4.68 -0.57
N GLY A 219 -33.48 -3.85 -1.55
CA GLY A 219 -33.60 -2.40 -1.50
C GLY A 219 -34.22 -1.85 -2.78
N SER A 220 -35.31 -2.45 -3.26
CA SER A 220 -36.00 -2.02 -4.48
C SER A 220 -36.35 -0.52 -4.40
N GLY A 221 -35.79 0.28 -5.31
CA GLY A 221 -36.02 1.72 -5.35
C GLY A 221 -35.29 2.53 -4.28
N MET A 222 -34.25 1.96 -3.64
CA MET A 222 -33.31 2.71 -2.82
C MET A 222 -32.49 3.65 -3.70
N THR A 223 -32.37 4.91 -3.30
CA THR A 223 -31.63 5.91 -4.08
C THR A 223 -30.14 5.69 -3.90
N VAL A 224 -29.45 5.36 -4.99
CA VAL A 224 -27.98 5.35 -5.04
C VAL A 224 -27.52 6.74 -5.47
N LYS A 225 -26.77 7.41 -4.60
CA LYS A 225 -26.19 8.74 -4.85
C LYS A 225 -24.86 8.58 -5.56
N LYS A 226 -24.46 9.60 -6.31
CA LYS A 226 -23.25 9.61 -7.14
C LYS A 226 -22.39 10.83 -6.82
N THR A 227 -21.07 10.67 -6.79
CA THR A 227 -20.12 11.78 -6.65
C THR A 227 -18.87 11.55 -7.48
N LEU A 228 -18.22 12.63 -7.89
CA LEU A 228 -16.85 12.60 -8.39
C LEU A 228 -15.90 13.00 -7.26
N PHE A 229 -14.83 12.23 -7.07
CA PHE A 229 -13.71 12.58 -6.22
C PHE A 229 -12.57 13.11 -7.08
N LEU A 230 -12.25 14.39 -6.90
CA LEU A 230 -11.30 15.14 -7.71
C LEU A 230 -10.26 15.80 -6.78
N PRO A 231 -9.38 15.03 -6.13
CA PRO A 231 -8.54 15.53 -5.03
C PRO A 231 -7.52 16.58 -5.45
N TYR A 232 -7.30 16.76 -6.75
CA TYR A 232 -6.31 17.67 -7.32
C TYR A 232 -6.91 18.70 -8.28
N VAL A 233 -8.24 18.86 -8.26
CA VAL A 233 -8.98 19.85 -9.08
C VAL A 233 -9.79 20.71 -8.13
N SER A 234 -9.70 22.04 -8.26
CA SER A 234 -10.54 22.93 -7.48
C SER A 234 -11.94 23.03 -8.09
N SER A 235 -12.91 23.38 -7.26
CA SER A 235 -14.30 23.64 -7.63
C SER A 235 -14.37 24.69 -8.74
N ALA A 236 -13.60 25.77 -8.60
CA ALA A 236 -13.50 26.82 -9.61
C ALA A 236 -12.88 26.35 -10.94
N GLN A 237 -11.95 25.39 -10.91
CA GLN A 237 -11.41 24.81 -12.14
C GLN A 237 -12.45 23.91 -12.82
N LEU A 238 -13.18 23.10 -12.05
CA LEU A 238 -14.24 22.25 -12.58
C LEU A 238 -15.38 23.10 -13.18
N GLU A 239 -15.84 24.12 -12.47
CA GLU A 239 -16.90 25.04 -12.92
C GLU A 239 -16.53 25.69 -14.26
N ARG A 240 -15.30 26.23 -14.37
CA ARG A 240 -14.80 26.76 -15.65
C ARG A 240 -14.82 25.74 -16.78
N VAL A 241 -14.54 24.47 -16.52
CA VAL A 241 -14.56 23.43 -17.56
C VAL A 241 -15.99 23.13 -18.00
N LEU A 242 -16.93 23.07 -17.07
CA LEU A 242 -18.35 22.83 -17.39
C LEU A 242 -18.94 24.01 -18.16
N ASP A 243 -18.67 25.24 -17.74
CA ASP A 243 -19.17 26.46 -18.40
C ASP A 243 -18.68 26.59 -19.87
N ASN A 244 -17.55 25.98 -20.21
CA ASN A 244 -16.95 26.02 -21.54
C ASN A 244 -17.32 24.82 -22.43
N ASP A 245 -18.00 23.80 -21.90
CA ASP A 245 -18.38 22.59 -22.61
C ASP A 245 -19.81 22.16 -22.24
N GLU A 246 -20.78 22.68 -23.00
CA GLU A 246 -22.22 22.44 -22.78
C GLU A 246 -22.59 20.94 -22.79
N GLN A 247 -21.91 20.13 -23.60
CA GLN A 247 -22.17 18.69 -23.66
C GLN A 247 -21.69 17.99 -22.39
N LEU A 248 -20.52 18.38 -21.89
CA LEU A 248 -19.98 17.87 -20.65
C LEU A 248 -20.81 18.34 -19.44
N GLU A 249 -21.21 19.61 -19.40
CA GLU A 249 -22.11 20.14 -18.37
C GLU A 249 -23.40 19.30 -18.31
N GLN A 250 -24.07 19.11 -19.45
CA GLN A 250 -25.30 18.31 -19.51
C GLN A 250 -25.08 16.88 -19.00
N ALA A 251 -23.98 16.23 -19.40
CA ALA A 251 -23.65 14.87 -18.96
C ALA A 251 -23.40 14.80 -17.44
N VAL A 252 -22.64 15.74 -16.88
CA VAL A 252 -22.34 15.79 -15.43
C VAL A 252 -23.61 16.11 -14.64
N CYS A 253 -24.38 17.12 -15.06
CA CYS A 253 -25.64 17.51 -14.42
C CYS A 253 -26.64 16.36 -14.41
N GLN A 254 -26.84 15.69 -15.55
CA GLN A 254 -27.72 14.53 -15.66
C GLN A 254 -27.25 13.37 -14.76
N SER A 255 -25.93 13.10 -14.74
CA SER A 255 -25.38 12.03 -13.91
C SER A 255 -25.55 12.32 -12.42
N LEU A 256 -25.23 13.52 -11.95
CA LEU A 256 -25.27 13.86 -10.52
C LEU A 256 -26.66 14.23 -10.00
N GLY A 257 -27.60 14.53 -10.91
CA GLY A 257 -28.94 15.01 -10.62
C GLY A 257 -28.98 16.51 -10.29
N ALA A 258 -28.11 17.30 -10.92
CA ALA A 258 -28.02 18.75 -10.74
C ALA A 258 -28.78 19.52 -11.84
N ALA A 259 -29.23 20.73 -11.52
CA ALA A 259 -29.93 21.61 -12.46
C ALA A 259 -28.98 22.46 -13.33
N ASN A 260 -27.75 22.68 -12.90
CA ASN A 260 -26.75 23.50 -13.60
C ASN A 260 -25.31 23.17 -13.13
N ALA A 261 -24.31 23.70 -13.85
CA ALA A 261 -22.89 23.54 -13.53
C ALA A 261 -22.53 23.83 -12.06
N ALA A 262 -23.02 24.94 -11.49
CA ALA A 262 -22.71 25.32 -10.12
C ALA A 262 -23.20 24.30 -9.09
N GLU A 263 -24.43 23.78 -9.25
CA GLU A 263 -24.96 22.71 -8.41
C GLU A 263 -24.19 21.40 -8.62
N ALA A 264 -23.85 21.07 -9.88
CA ALA A 264 -23.05 19.88 -10.18
C ALA A 264 -21.67 19.91 -9.50
N VAL A 265 -21.02 21.07 -9.46
CA VAL A 265 -19.74 21.29 -8.77
C VAL A 265 -19.89 21.10 -7.27
N GLN A 266 -20.97 21.60 -6.64
CA GLN A 266 -21.24 21.41 -5.22
C GLN A 266 -21.49 19.94 -4.84
N LEU A 267 -21.96 19.12 -5.77
CA LEU A 267 -22.15 17.68 -5.59
C LEU A 267 -20.86 16.87 -5.77
N CYS A 268 -19.81 17.46 -6.34
CA CYS A 268 -18.48 16.86 -6.47
C CYS A 268 -17.61 17.16 -5.25
N CYS A 269 -16.72 16.23 -4.90
CA CYS A 269 -15.72 16.43 -3.86
C CYS A 269 -14.39 16.85 -4.52
N CYS A 270 -14.14 18.14 -4.56
CA CYS A 270 -12.96 18.76 -5.16
C CYS A 270 -11.83 18.97 -4.13
N SER A 271 -10.68 19.45 -4.58
CA SER A 271 -9.51 19.69 -3.72
C SER A 271 -9.78 20.70 -2.59
N ASP A 272 -10.74 21.61 -2.77
CA ASP A 272 -11.07 22.63 -1.77
C ASP A 272 -11.72 22.04 -0.51
N GLN A 273 -12.29 20.85 -0.61
CA GLN A 273 -12.93 20.13 0.50
C GLN A 273 -12.00 19.11 1.18
N LEU A 274 -10.77 18.93 0.68
CA LEU A 274 -9.84 17.92 1.17
C LEU A 274 -8.59 18.55 1.79
N SER A 275 -7.88 17.76 2.59
CA SER A 275 -6.55 18.14 3.11
C SER A 275 -5.55 18.40 1.98
N GLN A 276 -4.47 19.13 2.28
CA GLN A 276 -3.45 19.42 1.27
C GLN A 276 -2.69 18.15 0.84
N PRO A 277 -2.39 17.93 -0.45
CA PRO A 277 -1.74 16.69 -0.91
C PRO A 277 -0.39 16.39 -0.25
N ALA A 278 0.38 17.41 0.14
CA ALA A 278 1.68 17.23 0.79
C ALA A 278 1.58 16.81 2.26
N SER A 279 0.40 16.96 2.86
CA SER A 279 0.10 16.65 4.25
C SER A 279 -1.30 16.03 4.33
N TYR A 280 -1.57 15.07 3.43
CA TYR A 280 -2.92 14.54 3.24
C TYR A 280 -3.46 13.83 4.50
N TRP A 281 -2.57 13.33 5.34
CA TRP A 281 -2.86 12.73 6.65
C TRP A 281 -3.28 13.75 7.73
N HIS A 282 -3.17 15.06 7.45
CA HIS A 282 -3.51 16.11 8.41
C HIS A 282 -4.83 16.78 8.03
N VAL A 283 -5.93 16.20 8.52
CA VAL A 283 -7.29 16.72 8.31
C VAL A 283 -7.62 17.69 9.45
N THR A 284 -7.64 19.00 9.14
CA THR A 284 -7.91 20.04 10.14
C THR A 284 -9.41 20.23 10.37
N PRO A 285 -9.84 20.87 11.48
CA PRO A 285 -11.24 21.22 11.69
C PRO A 285 -11.84 22.07 10.56
N ALA A 286 -11.04 22.94 9.93
CA ALA A 286 -11.48 23.73 8.78
C ALA A 286 -11.74 22.86 7.54
N VAL A 287 -10.87 21.88 7.27
CA VAL A 287 -11.09 20.89 6.20
C VAL A 287 -12.34 20.06 6.50
N LEU A 288 -12.51 19.56 7.73
CA LEU A 288 -13.71 18.82 8.14
C LEU A 288 -14.99 19.65 7.97
N SER A 289 -14.95 20.96 8.21
CA SER A 289 -16.10 21.83 7.97
C SER A 289 -16.44 21.91 6.49
N GLN A 290 -15.46 22.07 5.59
CA GLN A 290 -15.71 22.10 4.15
C GLN A 290 -16.22 20.75 3.64
N LEU A 291 -15.62 19.67 4.11
CA LEU A 291 -16.03 18.31 3.76
C LEU A 291 -17.44 17.99 4.29
N SER A 292 -17.79 18.49 5.48
CA SER A 292 -19.14 18.37 6.03
C SER A 292 -20.17 19.14 5.20
N THR A 293 -19.83 20.32 4.68
CA THR A 293 -20.70 21.08 3.78
C THR A 293 -20.97 20.29 2.49
N TRP A 294 -19.92 19.75 1.87
CA TRP A 294 -20.09 18.86 0.71
C TRP A 294 -20.95 17.64 1.04
N TRP A 295 -20.68 16.98 2.17
CA TRP A 295 -21.45 15.81 2.62
C TRP A 295 -22.92 16.15 2.77
N GLN A 296 -23.25 17.32 3.35
CA GLN A 296 -24.62 17.80 3.45
C GLN A 296 -25.22 18.01 2.05
N HIS A 297 -24.57 18.72 1.14
CA HIS A 297 -25.12 18.89 -0.21
C HIS A 297 -25.37 17.56 -0.93
N ARG A 298 -24.42 16.61 -0.83
CA ARG A 298 -24.54 15.31 -1.49
C ARG A 298 -25.55 14.39 -0.81
N MET A 299 -25.63 14.40 0.52
CA MET A 299 -26.36 13.41 1.31
C MET A 299 -27.67 13.93 1.95
N ALA A 300 -27.93 15.23 2.04
CA ALA A 300 -29.05 15.81 2.80
C ALA A 300 -30.46 15.65 2.21
N CYS A 301 -30.71 14.71 1.31
CA CYS A 301 -32.09 14.31 1.03
C CYS A 301 -32.70 13.57 2.22
N THR A 302 -34.04 13.68 2.36
CA THR A 302 -34.88 13.06 3.38
C THR A 302 -34.39 11.66 3.77
N VAL A 303 -34.27 11.43 5.08
CA VAL A 303 -34.00 10.11 5.66
C VAL A 303 -34.88 9.09 4.95
N ASP A 304 -34.27 8.12 4.27
CA ASP A 304 -35.03 7.09 3.59
C ASP A 304 -35.63 6.20 4.67
N ALA A 305 -36.93 6.40 4.96
CA ALA A 305 -37.63 5.66 6.01
C ALA A 305 -37.61 4.13 5.78
N ARG A 306 -37.23 3.68 4.58
CA ARG A 306 -37.06 2.25 4.24
C ARG A 306 -35.71 1.69 4.74
N LEU A 307 -34.73 2.54 5.01
CA LEU A 307 -33.39 2.12 5.45
C LEU A 307 -33.40 1.79 6.95
N THR A 308 -33.86 0.59 7.25
CA THR A 308 -33.79 0.02 8.61
C THR A 308 -32.37 -0.43 8.93
N ASP A 309 -32.05 -0.57 10.22
CA ASP A 309 -30.78 -1.13 10.68
C ASP A 309 -30.53 -2.53 10.08
N GLN A 310 -31.60 -3.32 9.92
CA GLN A 310 -31.52 -4.65 9.34
C GLN A 310 -31.18 -4.59 7.85
N LEU A 311 -31.82 -3.71 7.08
CA LEU A 311 -31.50 -3.52 5.66
C LEU A 311 -30.07 -3.00 5.47
N TYR A 312 -29.64 -2.06 6.32
CA TYR A 312 -28.26 -1.57 6.31
C TYR A 312 -27.26 -2.72 6.55
N LEU A 313 -27.49 -3.56 7.56
CA LEU A 313 -26.63 -4.71 7.84
C LEU A 313 -26.69 -5.77 6.72
N ASP A 314 -27.82 -5.95 6.05
CA ASP A 314 -27.94 -6.85 4.89
C ASP A 314 -27.11 -6.37 3.71
N ILE A 315 -27.08 -5.07 3.45
CA ILE A 315 -26.21 -4.46 2.45
C ILE A 315 -24.75 -4.68 2.87
N VAL A 316 -24.37 -4.30 4.09
CA VAL A 316 -22.99 -4.48 4.57
C VAL A 316 -22.57 -5.95 4.50
N ALA A 317 -23.43 -6.90 4.88
CA ALA A 317 -23.13 -8.32 4.83
C ALA A 317 -22.88 -8.86 3.41
N ARG A 318 -23.55 -8.30 2.39
CA ARG A 318 -23.29 -8.67 1.00
C ARG A 318 -21.96 -8.16 0.47
N PHE A 319 -21.60 -6.92 0.81
CA PHE A 319 -20.43 -6.27 0.22
C PHE A 319 -19.15 -6.44 1.05
N VAL A 320 -19.27 -6.60 2.36
CA VAL A 320 -18.14 -6.70 3.30
C VAL A 320 -18.08 -8.09 3.97
N GLY A 321 -19.19 -8.82 3.97
CA GLY A 321 -19.28 -10.14 4.56
C GLY A 321 -18.49 -11.22 3.81
N PRO A 322 -18.58 -12.47 4.28
CA PRO A 322 -17.62 -13.52 3.96
C PRO A 322 -17.68 -14.00 2.51
N ALA A 323 -18.78 -13.75 1.80
CA ALA A 323 -18.96 -14.14 0.41
C ALA A 323 -18.31 -13.18 -0.60
N THR A 324 -17.95 -11.96 -0.17
CA THR A 324 -17.32 -10.94 -1.03
C THR A 324 -15.87 -10.73 -0.62
N THR A 325 -14.95 -10.91 -1.55
CA THR A 325 -13.51 -10.79 -1.29
C THR A 325 -13.07 -9.33 -1.37
N VAL A 326 -12.64 -8.75 -0.25
CA VAL A 326 -12.03 -7.41 -0.23
C VAL A 326 -10.52 -7.53 -0.10
N SER A 327 -9.83 -7.26 -1.21
CA SER A 327 -8.43 -7.63 -1.36
C SER A 327 -7.54 -6.45 -1.71
N VAL A 328 -6.34 -6.42 -1.16
CA VAL A 328 -5.34 -5.39 -1.42
C VAL A 328 -4.26 -5.90 -2.39
N PRO A 329 -3.65 -5.03 -3.20
CA PRO A 329 -2.54 -5.42 -4.05
C PRO A 329 -1.35 -5.95 -3.23
N CYS A 330 -0.72 -7.04 -3.67
CA CYS A 330 0.57 -7.50 -3.14
C CYS A 330 1.65 -7.53 -4.23
N TYR A 331 2.90 -7.59 -3.78
CA TYR A 331 4.09 -7.53 -4.64
C TYR A 331 4.24 -8.73 -5.60
N ASN A 332 3.62 -9.87 -5.29
CA ASN A 332 3.66 -11.09 -6.10
C ASN A 332 2.45 -11.22 -7.05
N GLY A 333 1.59 -10.19 -7.14
CA GLY A 333 0.37 -10.21 -7.96
C GLY A 333 -0.79 -11.00 -7.36
N VAL A 334 -0.60 -11.69 -6.23
CA VAL A 334 -1.69 -12.32 -5.47
C VAL A 334 -2.36 -11.23 -4.65
N ARG A 335 -3.68 -11.06 -4.76
CA ARG A 335 -4.38 -10.13 -3.87
C ARG A 335 -4.61 -10.79 -2.51
N VAL A 336 -4.28 -10.10 -1.43
CA VAL A 336 -4.54 -10.62 -0.07
C VAL A 336 -5.81 -10.01 0.47
N GLU A 337 -6.69 -10.84 1.03
CA GLU A 337 -7.90 -10.37 1.70
C GLU A 337 -7.56 -9.66 3.02
N VAL A 338 -8.03 -8.42 3.16
CA VAL A 338 -7.80 -7.61 4.36
C VAL A 338 -9.09 -6.85 4.70
N ARG A 339 -9.82 -7.36 5.70
CA ARG A 339 -11.10 -6.81 6.17
C ARG A 339 -10.99 -6.03 7.48
N THR A 340 -10.10 -6.46 8.39
CA THR A 340 -10.00 -5.89 9.75
C THR A 340 -8.64 -5.24 10.02
N ALA A 341 -8.59 -4.32 10.99
CA ALA A 341 -7.35 -3.67 11.39
C ALA A 341 -6.29 -4.69 11.85
N GLY A 342 -6.69 -5.76 12.54
CA GLY A 342 -5.77 -6.84 12.93
C GLY A 342 -5.15 -7.57 11.73
N GLN A 343 -5.95 -7.85 10.70
CA GLN A 343 -5.44 -8.43 9.44
C GLN A 343 -4.50 -7.46 8.71
N ALA A 344 -4.84 -6.17 8.70
CA ALA A 344 -3.98 -5.14 8.12
C ALA A 344 -2.63 -5.02 8.85
N VAL A 345 -2.62 -5.07 10.19
CA VAL A 345 -1.38 -5.08 10.99
C VAL A 345 -0.54 -6.32 10.67
N ALA A 346 -1.17 -7.50 10.57
CA ALA A 346 -0.46 -8.73 10.20
C ALA A 346 0.14 -8.66 8.79
N GLU A 347 -0.62 -8.15 7.82
CA GLU A 347 -0.17 -7.91 6.44
C GLU A 347 0.99 -6.92 6.39
N LEU A 348 0.86 -5.79 7.10
CA LEU A 348 1.91 -4.78 7.21
C LEU A 348 3.18 -5.37 7.82
N GLY A 349 3.07 -6.14 8.91
CA GLY A 349 4.20 -6.83 9.54
C GLY A 349 4.91 -7.76 8.55
N ARG A 350 4.16 -8.54 7.76
CA ARG A 350 4.74 -9.40 6.72
C ARG A 350 5.49 -8.61 5.64
N ARG A 351 4.96 -7.45 5.24
CA ARG A 351 5.61 -6.57 4.24
C ARG A 351 6.86 -5.88 4.79
N LEU A 352 6.82 -5.41 6.04
CA LEU A 352 7.97 -4.78 6.71
C LEU A 352 9.08 -5.79 7.03
N ALA A 353 8.74 -7.07 7.20
CA ALA A 353 9.72 -8.13 7.37
C ALA A 353 10.45 -8.52 6.07
N LEU A 354 10.03 -8.01 4.91
CA LEU A 354 10.70 -8.29 3.65
C LEU A 354 12.08 -7.62 3.64
N LEU A 355 13.11 -8.40 3.30
CA LEU A 355 14.45 -7.88 3.06
C LEU A 355 14.48 -7.16 1.70
N VAL A 356 14.31 -5.84 1.74
CA VAL A 356 14.30 -4.96 0.56
C VAL A 356 15.64 -4.26 0.40
N LEU A 357 16.24 -4.39 -0.78
CA LEU A 357 17.44 -3.66 -1.20
C LEU A 357 17.12 -2.71 -2.35
N THR A 358 17.79 -1.57 -2.37
CA THR A 358 17.85 -0.69 -3.55
C THR A 358 18.82 -1.25 -4.59
N LEU A 359 18.68 -0.81 -5.85
CA LEU A 359 19.65 -1.15 -6.90
C LEU A 359 21.08 -0.69 -6.55
N GLN A 360 21.23 0.42 -5.85
CA GLN A 360 22.55 0.91 -5.43
C GLN A 360 23.19 -0.02 -4.39
N GLN A 361 22.42 -0.48 -3.40
CA GLN A 361 22.90 -1.42 -2.39
C GLN A 361 23.27 -2.77 -3.01
N LEU A 362 22.42 -3.29 -3.89
CA LEU A 362 22.72 -4.52 -4.61
C LEU A 362 23.94 -4.37 -5.53
N GLY A 363 24.04 -3.25 -6.25
CA GLY A 363 25.17 -2.94 -7.12
C GLY A 363 26.49 -2.82 -6.36
N LEU A 364 26.46 -2.25 -5.15
CA LEU A 364 27.61 -2.19 -4.26
C LEU A 364 28.09 -3.60 -3.89
N MET A 365 27.17 -4.47 -3.48
CA MET A 365 27.50 -5.86 -3.14
C MET A 365 28.02 -6.65 -4.34
N ASN A 366 27.52 -6.40 -5.54
CA ASN A 366 28.01 -7.07 -6.76
C ASN A 366 29.43 -6.67 -7.14
N ARG A 367 29.83 -5.41 -6.90
CA ARG A 367 31.15 -4.88 -7.27
C ARG A 367 32.27 -5.34 -6.33
N ASP A 368 31.91 -5.69 -5.10
CA ASP A 368 32.82 -6.17 -4.05
C ASP A 368 34.13 -5.35 -3.92
N PRO A 369 34.04 -4.00 -3.85
CA PRO A 369 35.23 -3.16 -3.76
C PRO A 369 35.98 -3.35 -2.42
N PRO A 370 37.32 -3.16 -2.41
CA PRO A 370 38.15 -3.44 -1.23
C PRO A 370 37.98 -2.43 -0.09
N LEU A 371 37.44 -1.25 -0.34
CA LEU A 371 37.14 -0.27 0.72
C LEU A 371 35.86 0.46 0.35
N VAL A 372 34.88 0.45 1.25
CA VAL A 372 33.60 1.12 1.05
C VAL A 372 33.28 1.99 2.23
N TYR A 373 32.75 3.15 1.93
CA TYR A 373 32.14 4.02 2.89
C TYR A 373 30.67 4.21 2.52
N ILE A 374 29.76 3.78 3.39
CA ILE A 374 28.32 3.83 3.16
C ILE A 374 27.75 5.01 3.96
N THR A 375 27.15 5.97 3.24
CA THR A 375 26.46 7.11 3.84
C THR A 375 24.97 7.07 3.49
N GLY A 376 24.15 7.63 4.36
CA GLY A 376 22.72 7.70 4.16
C GLY A 376 21.99 8.11 5.43
N ALA A 377 20.80 8.67 5.27
CA ALA A 377 19.93 9.06 6.38
C ALA A 377 19.63 7.89 7.34
N PRO A 378 19.17 8.15 8.57
CA PRO A 378 18.63 7.11 9.44
C PRO A 378 17.57 6.26 8.72
N GLY A 379 17.60 4.94 8.91
CA GLY A 379 16.63 4.02 8.31
C GLY A 379 16.89 3.60 6.85
N THR A 380 17.96 4.05 6.18
CA THR A 380 18.25 3.65 4.79
C THR A 380 18.80 2.22 4.61
N GLY A 381 18.89 1.43 5.69
CA GLY A 381 19.35 0.03 5.64
C GLY A 381 20.87 -0.14 5.52
N LYS A 382 21.68 0.83 5.98
CA LYS A 382 23.16 0.72 5.95
C LYS A 382 23.67 -0.52 6.69
N THR A 383 23.22 -0.71 7.92
CA THR A 383 23.54 -1.87 8.76
C THR A 383 23.15 -3.19 8.10
N VAL A 384 22.01 -3.22 7.40
CA VAL A 384 21.56 -4.41 6.63
C VAL A 384 22.59 -4.77 5.55
N VAL A 385 23.12 -3.78 4.82
CA VAL A 385 24.17 -4.03 3.81
C VAL A 385 25.45 -4.56 4.45
N LEU A 386 25.88 -4.02 5.60
CA LEU A 386 27.05 -4.51 6.34
C LEU A 386 26.87 -5.98 6.74
N VAL A 387 25.73 -6.33 7.32
CA VAL A 387 25.42 -7.70 7.74
C VAL A 387 25.40 -8.64 6.53
N LEU A 388 24.74 -8.26 5.43
CA LEU A 388 24.70 -9.09 4.23
C LEU A 388 26.09 -9.33 3.62
N GLN A 389 26.96 -8.31 3.63
CA GLN A 389 28.33 -8.45 3.17
C GLN A 389 29.15 -9.34 4.11
N GLY A 390 29.01 -9.17 5.43
CA GLY A 390 29.64 -10.05 6.42
C GLY A 390 29.23 -11.51 6.25
N VAL A 391 27.93 -11.79 6.09
CA VAL A 391 27.42 -13.14 5.82
C VAL A 391 28.04 -13.71 4.54
N ARG A 392 28.21 -12.89 3.50
CA ARG A 392 28.87 -13.33 2.26
C ARG A 392 30.32 -13.73 2.50
N TRP A 393 31.12 -12.93 3.19
CA TRP A 393 32.52 -13.25 3.48
C TRP A 393 32.65 -14.50 4.34
N LEU A 394 31.83 -14.64 5.38
CA LEU A 394 31.81 -15.83 6.23
C LEU A 394 31.49 -17.10 5.44
N ARG A 395 30.51 -17.04 4.52
CA ARG A 395 30.16 -18.17 3.63
C ARG A 395 31.22 -18.50 2.60
N GLN A 396 32.10 -17.54 2.27
CA GLN A 396 33.28 -17.76 1.44
C GLN A 396 34.47 -18.32 2.22
N GLY A 397 34.34 -18.48 3.54
CA GLY A 397 35.39 -19.01 4.41
C GLY A 397 36.31 -17.94 5.01
N TYR A 398 35.98 -16.65 4.88
CA TYR A 398 36.77 -15.57 5.45
C TYR A 398 36.30 -15.22 6.86
N ASP A 399 37.26 -14.93 7.74
CA ASP A 399 36.99 -14.37 9.06
C ASP A 399 36.53 -12.91 8.93
N VAL A 400 35.55 -12.53 9.74
CA VAL A 400 34.97 -11.18 9.75
C VAL A 400 35.13 -10.55 11.13
N HIS A 401 35.72 -9.35 11.14
CA HIS A 401 35.99 -8.57 12.33
C HIS A 401 34.99 -7.41 12.45
N VAL A 402 34.19 -7.39 13.51
CA VAL A 402 33.24 -6.30 13.80
C VAL A 402 33.88 -5.36 14.80
N LEU A 403 34.03 -4.09 14.44
CA LEU A 403 34.74 -3.08 15.23
C LEU A 403 33.76 -2.05 15.81
N SER A 404 33.69 -1.96 17.13
CA SER A 404 33.06 -0.85 17.83
C SER A 404 34.12 0.20 18.18
N THR A 405 33.96 1.41 17.66
CA THR A 405 34.97 2.48 17.77
C THR A 405 34.73 3.46 18.92
N TRP A 406 33.57 3.41 19.56
CA TRP A 406 33.18 4.27 20.68
C TRP A 406 31.91 3.74 21.38
N TYR A 407 31.54 4.33 22.52
CA TYR A 407 30.42 3.87 23.36
C TYR A 407 29.07 3.75 22.63
N ASN A 408 28.74 4.72 21.76
CA ASN A 408 27.44 4.72 21.07
C ASN A 408 27.35 3.66 19.95
N ALA A 409 28.49 3.18 19.42
CA ALA A 409 28.53 2.10 18.43
C ALA A 409 28.39 0.71 19.05
N LEU A 410 28.43 0.58 20.38
CA LEU A 410 28.41 -0.72 21.08
C LEU A 410 27.15 -1.53 20.73
N ALA A 411 25.97 -0.89 20.79
CA ALA A 411 24.70 -1.56 20.55
C ALA A 411 24.60 -2.11 19.12
N VAL A 412 24.97 -1.31 18.12
CA VAL A 412 24.90 -1.72 16.71
C VAL A 412 25.95 -2.78 16.39
N SER A 413 27.17 -2.65 16.90
CA SER A 413 28.26 -3.60 16.65
C SER A 413 27.98 -4.97 17.30
N THR A 414 27.37 -4.97 18.50
CA THR A 414 26.90 -6.20 19.15
C THR A 414 25.78 -6.85 18.34
N SER A 415 24.82 -6.05 17.84
CA SER A 415 23.72 -6.55 17.00
C SER A 415 24.21 -7.16 15.69
N ILE A 416 25.17 -6.52 15.02
CA ILE A 416 25.81 -7.06 13.81
C ILE A 416 26.46 -8.41 14.13
N THR A 417 27.26 -8.48 15.19
CA THR A 417 27.94 -9.71 15.61
C THR A 417 26.95 -10.87 15.80
N GLN A 418 25.89 -10.64 16.58
CA GLN A 418 24.84 -11.63 16.82
C GLN A 418 24.12 -12.05 15.52
N GLN A 419 23.82 -11.11 14.63
CA GLN A 419 23.17 -11.42 13.35
C GLN A 419 24.05 -12.27 12.44
N LEU A 420 25.36 -12.03 12.43
CA LEU A 420 26.31 -12.86 11.67
C LEU A 420 26.36 -14.28 12.23
N GLU A 421 26.47 -14.44 13.55
CA GLU A 421 26.49 -15.75 14.23
C GLU A 421 25.19 -16.55 14.00
N MET A 422 24.04 -15.87 14.12
CA MET A 422 22.73 -16.49 13.84
C MET A 422 22.62 -16.91 12.37
N SER A 423 23.11 -16.09 11.44
CA SER A 423 23.04 -16.37 10.00
C SER A 423 23.95 -17.52 9.56
N LEU A 424 25.06 -17.76 10.27
CA LEU A 424 25.90 -18.94 10.12
C LEU A 424 25.19 -20.20 10.63
N SER A 425 24.47 -20.08 11.75
CA SER A 425 23.76 -21.20 12.39
C SER A 425 22.49 -21.63 11.65
N ALA A 426 21.82 -20.70 10.96
CA ALA A 426 20.54 -20.93 10.28
C ALA A 426 20.67 -21.30 8.78
N GLY A 427 21.88 -21.33 8.23
CA GLY A 427 22.11 -21.58 6.80
C GLY A 427 22.26 -23.07 6.43
N PRO A 428 22.02 -23.45 5.16
CA PRO A 428 22.44 -24.75 4.67
C PRO A 428 23.96 -24.91 4.84
N THR A 429 24.42 -26.11 5.16
CA THR A 429 25.85 -26.43 5.35
C THR A 429 26.65 -25.99 4.11
N PRO A 430 27.55 -25.00 4.24
CA PRO A 430 28.35 -24.54 3.11
C PRO A 430 29.29 -25.66 2.62
N SER A 431 29.64 -25.62 1.33
CA SER A 431 30.63 -26.54 0.73
C SER A 431 32.05 -26.32 1.27
N LEU A 432 32.30 -25.18 1.91
CA LEU A 432 33.53 -24.78 2.56
C LEU A 432 33.27 -24.61 4.06
N THR A 433 34.29 -24.79 4.89
CA THR A 433 34.22 -24.42 6.31
C THR A 433 33.93 -22.92 6.39
N PRO A 434 32.84 -22.49 7.05
CA PRO A 434 32.55 -21.06 7.20
C PRO A 434 33.64 -20.38 8.03
N GLY A 435 33.88 -19.10 7.74
CA GLY A 435 34.75 -18.27 8.56
C GLY A 435 34.17 -17.97 9.93
N SER A 436 34.97 -17.34 10.79
CA SER A 436 34.60 -16.97 12.16
C SER A 436 34.28 -15.47 12.29
N VAL A 437 33.45 -15.12 13.28
CA VAL A 437 33.14 -13.74 13.62
C VAL A 437 33.93 -13.36 14.86
N SER A 438 34.62 -12.22 14.83
CA SER A 438 35.36 -11.67 15.97
C SER A 438 34.90 -10.26 16.26
N TYR A 439 34.59 -9.98 17.53
CA TYR A 439 34.17 -8.66 17.99
C TYR A 439 35.32 -7.93 18.68
N HIS A 440 35.52 -6.66 18.30
CA HIS A 440 36.57 -5.81 18.84
C HIS A 440 35.97 -4.50 19.37
N LEU A 441 36.38 -4.09 20.58
CA LEU A 441 35.90 -2.89 21.24
C LEU A 441 37.06 -1.96 21.57
N TYR A 442 36.98 -0.75 21.02
CA TYR A 442 37.90 0.35 21.31
C TYR A 442 37.11 1.64 21.57
N ASP A 443 37.76 2.62 22.19
CA ASP A 443 37.24 3.97 22.38
C ASP A 443 38.20 4.99 21.74
N PHE A 444 38.02 5.23 20.45
CA PHE A 444 38.85 6.15 19.67
C PHE A 444 38.70 7.62 20.10
N TRP A 445 37.74 7.93 20.97
CA TRP A 445 37.44 9.30 21.36
C TRP A 445 38.03 9.67 22.73
N ASN A 446 37.96 8.74 23.68
CA ASN A 446 38.35 9.01 25.06
C ASN A 446 39.67 8.34 25.47
N ARG A 447 40.25 7.47 24.62
CA ARG A 447 41.49 6.75 24.93
C ARG A 447 42.55 6.99 23.87
N GLU A 448 43.54 7.82 24.21
CA GLU A 448 44.74 7.98 23.40
C GLU A 448 45.48 6.63 23.30
N GLY A 449 45.76 6.18 22.07
CA GLY A 449 46.42 4.89 21.79
C GLY A 449 45.49 3.76 21.37
N ASP A 450 44.17 3.86 21.60
CA ASP A 450 43.21 2.81 21.18
C ASP A 450 43.16 2.64 19.65
N VAL A 451 43.43 3.70 18.89
CA VAL A 451 43.55 3.64 17.43
C VAL A 451 44.76 2.81 16.99
N ASP A 452 45.93 3.06 17.58
CA ASP A 452 47.17 2.33 17.26
C ASP A 452 47.08 0.87 17.68
N GLN A 453 46.43 0.61 18.83
CA GLN A 453 46.15 -0.74 19.30
C GLN A 453 45.20 -1.47 18.34
N ALA A 454 44.10 -0.84 17.93
CA ALA A 454 43.16 -1.44 16.97
C ALA A 454 43.82 -1.76 15.62
N VAL A 455 44.69 -0.88 15.12
CA VAL A 455 45.46 -1.13 13.90
C VAL A 455 46.40 -2.33 14.10
N THR A 456 47.11 -2.38 15.23
CA THR A 456 48.04 -3.48 15.54
C THR A 456 47.32 -4.82 15.61
N ASP A 457 46.20 -4.87 16.33
CA ASP A 457 45.39 -6.08 16.51
C ASP A 457 44.79 -6.56 15.18
N LEU A 458 44.22 -5.65 14.38
CA LEU A 458 43.63 -5.99 13.09
C LEU A 458 44.68 -6.43 12.06
N VAL A 459 45.87 -5.85 12.06
CA VAL A 459 46.98 -6.29 11.19
C VAL A 459 47.43 -7.71 11.55
N ALA A 460 47.41 -8.07 12.84
CA ALA A 460 47.73 -9.43 13.28
C ALA A 460 46.68 -10.46 12.83
N CYS A 461 45.46 -10.04 12.52
CA CYS A 461 44.38 -10.89 12.02
C CYS A 461 44.40 -11.12 10.50
N VAL A 462 45.30 -10.48 9.75
CA VAL A 462 45.37 -10.63 8.28
C VAL A 462 45.64 -12.09 7.92
N ASN A 463 44.73 -12.69 7.16
CA ASN A 463 44.84 -14.08 6.71
C ASN A 463 44.89 -14.15 5.18
N ASN A 464 45.91 -14.79 4.63
CA ASN A 464 46.15 -14.88 3.18
C ASN A 464 46.15 -13.52 2.45
N GLY A 465 46.55 -12.45 3.13
CA GLY A 465 46.58 -11.09 2.57
C GLY A 465 45.21 -10.39 2.52
N HIS A 466 44.20 -10.94 3.21
CA HIS A 466 42.84 -10.39 3.28
C HIS A 466 42.48 -10.05 4.74
N LEU A 467 41.73 -8.96 4.93
CA LEU A 467 41.22 -8.56 6.25
C LEU A 467 39.82 -7.97 6.12
N HIS A 468 38.79 -8.69 6.58
CA HIS A 468 37.42 -8.22 6.43
C HIS A 468 36.91 -7.53 7.70
N VAL A 469 36.74 -6.21 7.64
CA VAL A 469 36.31 -5.39 8.79
C VAL A 469 34.98 -4.71 8.50
N LEU A 470 34.05 -4.84 9.44
CA LEU A 470 32.78 -4.12 9.47
C LEU A 470 32.79 -3.08 10.59
N ILE A 471 32.43 -1.84 10.23
CA ILE A 471 32.34 -0.73 11.17
C ILE A 471 31.03 0.03 10.92
N ASP A 472 30.23 0.22 11.96
CA ASP A 472 29.01 1.00 11.93
C ASP A 472 29.12 2.20 12.89
N GLU A 473 28.33 3.24 12.68
CA GLU A 473 28.27 4.45 13.51
C GLU A 473 29.63 5.15 13.72
N VAL A 474 30.38 5.37 12.63
CA VAL A 474 31.68 6.09 12.67
C VAL A 474 31.45 7.60 12.71
N SER A 475 31.54 8.24 13.88
CA SER A 475 31.33 9.70 13.97
C SER A 475 32.50 10.48 13.35
N PHE A 476 32.23 11.27 12.30
CA PHE A 476 32.98 12.47 11.96
C PHE A 476 31.96 13.60 11.81
N ASP A 477 32.03 14.60 12.70
CA ASP A 477 31.21 15.83 12.73
C ASP A 477 29.90 15.79 11.92
N SER A 478 28.79 15.54 12.62
CA SER A 478 27.40 15.70 12.15
C SER A 478 26.90 14.84 10.97
N ARG A 479 27.61 13.76 10.58
CA ARG A 479 27.06 12.78 9.61
C ARG A 479 27.17 11.34 10.15
N PHE A 480 26.05 10.63 10.16
CA PHE A 480 25.97 9.19 10.45
C PHE A 480 26.58 8.38 9.30
N VAL A 481 27.50 7.48 9.62
CA VAL A 481 28.45 6.92 8.66
C VAL A 481 28.74 5.45 9.00
N CYS A 482 28.92 4.61 7.97
CA CYS A 482 29.40 3.24 8.10
C CYS A 482 30.60 2.99 7.17
N GLY A 483 31.52 2.09 7.56
CA GLY A 483 32.70 1.72 6.77
C GLY A 483 32.88 0.20 6.63
N ILE A 484 33.32 -0.24 5.45
CA ILE A 484 33.82 -1.58 5.15
C ILE A 484 35.26 -1.41 4.71
N ARG A 485 36.18 -2.16 5.32
CA ARG A 485 37.58 -2.27 4.88
C ARG A 485 37.92 -3.73 4.65
N VAL A 486 38.43 -4.05 3.46
CA VAL A 486 39.01 -5.34 3.04
C VAL A 486 40.54 -5.25 3.09
#